data_AF-A0A7X3XTW0-F1
#
_entry.id   AF-A0A7X3XTW0-F1
#
_cell.length_a   1.000
_cell.length_b   1.000
_cell.length_c   1.000
_cell.angle_alpha   90.00
_cell.angle_beta   90.00
_cell.angle_gamma   90.00
#
_symmetry.space_group_name_H-M   'P 1'
#
loop_
_entity.id
_entity.type
_entity.pdbx_description
1 polymer ?
#
loop_
_entity_poly.entity_id
_entity_poly.type
_entity_poly.pdbx_seq_one_letter_code
_entity_poly.pdbx_strand_id
1 'polypeptide(L)'
;MSARIHFIARESAKMAYQTQARREGKSLGEWLREAADEKLAAARPRKFTVEELREFAARCDARHPPGAREPDWSETKRLLVETRYPRYGGE
;
A
#
# COMPACT_ATOMS: atom_id res chain seq x y z
N MET A 1 -23.58 16.92 -2.51
CA MET A 1 -23.20 17.91 -3.54
C MET A 1 -22.46 17.20 -4.66
N SER A 2 -22.72 17.56 -5.92
CA SER A 2 -22.01 17.00 -7.07
C SER A 2 -21.04 18.05 -7.62
N ALA A 3 -19.79 17.67 -7.85
CA ALA A 3 -18.77 18.51 -8.47
C ALA A 3 -18.46 17.98 -9.88
N ARG A 4 -18.31 18.88 -10.85
CA ARG A 4 -17.96 18.50 -12.22
C ARG A 4 -16.44 18.41 -12.36
N ILE A 5 -15.95 17.26 -12.82
CA ILE A 5 -14.53 17.03 -13.09
C ILE A 5 -14.35 16.92 -14.60
N HIS A 6 -13.42 17.71 -15.15
CA HIS A 6 -12.96 17.60 -16.53
C HIS A 6 -11.58 16.96 -16.56
N PHE A 7 -11.36 15.98 -17.42
CA PHE A 7 -10.03 15.37 -17.62
C PHE A 7 -9.79 15.10 -19.10
N ILE A 8 -8.52 15.16 -19.49
CA ILE A 8 -8.07 14.91 -20.85
C ILE A 8 -7.67 13.44 -20.95
N ALA A 9 -8.20 12.74 -21.96
CA ALA A 9 -7.83 11.36 -22.26
C ALA A 9 -7.55 11.21 -23.75
N ARG A 10 -6.73 10.21 -24.09
CA ARG A 10 -6.58 9.78 -25.49
C ARG A 10 -7.92 9.26 -26.00
N GLU A 11 -8.22 9.49 -27.28
CA GLU A 11 -9.49 9.04 -27.86
C GLU A 11 -9.66 7.51 -27.76
N SER A 12 -8.58 6.76 -27.94
CA SER A 12 -8.59 5.30 -27.76
C SER A 12 -8.99 4.88 -26.35
N ALA A 13 -8.53 5.60 -25.32
CA ALA A 13 -8.89 5.32 -23.93
C ALA A 13 -10.38 5.64 -23.68
N LYS A 14 -10.87 6.77 -24.18
CA LYS A 14 -12.29 7.15 -24.08
C LYS A 14 -13.20 6.08 -24.71
N MET A 15 -12.85 5.58 -25.89
CA MET A 15 -13.60 4.52 -26.57
C MET A 15 -13.61 3.22 -25.77
N ALA A 16 -12.47 2.84 -25.18
CA ALA A 16 -12.38 1.67 -24.32
C ALA A 16 -13.26 1.81 -23.06
N TYR A 17 -13.21 2.96 -22.38
CA TYR A 17 -14.02 3.24 -21.19
C TYR A 17 -15.52 3.22 -21.51
N GLN A 18 -15.95 3.83 -22.62
CA GLN A 18 -17.34 3.82 -23.05
C GLN A 18 -17.84 2.42 -23.37
N THR A 19 -17.01 1.61 -24.04
CA THR A 19 -17.35 0.22 -24.38
C THR A 19 -17.54 -0.60 -23.11
N GLN A 20 -16.63 -0.45 -22.13
CA GLN A 20 -16.71 -1.17 -20.88
C GLN A 20 -17.91 -0.73 -20.02
N ALA A 21 -18.14 0.58 -19.89
CA ALA A 21 -19.30 1.12 -19.19
C ALA A 21 -20.63 0.58 -19.77
N ARG A 22 -20.75 0.53 -21.10
CA ARG A 22 -21.93 -0.04 -21.77
C ARG A 22 -22.10 -1.54 -21.51
N ARG A 23 -21.01 -2.31 -21.51
CA ARG A 23 -21.05 -3.75 -21.18
C ARG A 23 -21.57 -4.00 -19.76
N GLU A 24 -21.28 -3.07 -18.85
CA GLU A 24 -21.74 -3.12 -17.46
C GLU A 24 -23.10 -2.42 -17.24
N GLY A 25 -23.73 -1.89 -18.29
CA GLY A 25 -25.02 -1.19 -18.19
C GLY A 25 -24.95 0.18 -17.50
N LYS A 26 -23.77 0.79 -17.38
CA LYS A 26 -23.52 2.04 -16.65
C LYS A 26 -23.30 3.23 -17.59
N SER A 27 -23.51 4.43 -17.08
CA SER A 27 -23.01 5.64 -17.75
C SER A 27 -21.48 5.71 -17.65
N LEU A 28 -20.80 6.38 -18.60
CA LEU A 28 -19.35 6.55 -18.55
C LEU A 28 -18.90 7.22 -17.24
N GLY A 29 -19.61 8.24 -16.78
CA GLY A 29 -19.26 8.98 -15.57
C GLY A 29 -19.46 8.16 -14.29
N GLU A 30 -20.47 7.31 -14.25
CA GLU A 30 -20.70 6.36 -13.16
C GLU A 30 -19.59 5.30 -13.12
N TRP A 31 -19.31 4.67 -14.26
CA TRP A 31 -18.26 3.66 -14.38
C TRP A 31 -16.88 4.21 -13.97
N LEU A 32 -16.54 5.42 -14.40
CA LEU A 32 -15.27 6.06 -14.01
C LEU A 32 -15.21 6.41 -12.52
N ARG A 33 -16.35 6.79 -11.91
CA ARG A 33 -16.41 7.12 -10.49
C ARG A 33 -16.18 5.87 -9.64
N GLU A 34 -16.88 4.78 -9.96
CA GLU A 34 -16.71 3.51 -9.27
C GLU A 34 -15.29 2.98 -9.39
N ALA A 35 -14.70 3.02 -10.59
CA ALA A 35 -13.32 2.61 -10.79
C ALA A 35 -12.32 3.45 -9.98
N ALA A 36 -12.60 4.75 -9.81
CA ALA A 36 -11.80 5.62 -8.96
C ALA A 36 -11.97 5.30 -7.47
N ASP A 37 -13.20 5.06 -7.02
CA ASP A 37 -13.52 4.69 -5.63
C ASP A 37 -12.90 3.34 -5.24
N GLU A 38 -12.93 2.35 -6.14
CA GLU A 38 -12.25 1.06 -5.96
C GLU A 38 -10.74 1.22 -5.82
N LYS A 39 -10.11 2.03 -6.67
CA LYS A 39 -8.68 2.33 -6.58
C LYS A 39 -8.34 3.04 -5.27
N LEU A 40 -9.18 3.97 -4.82
CA LEU A 40 -8.99 4.66 -3.55
C LEU A 40 -9.16 3.70 -2.36
N ALA A 41 -10.15 2.81 -2.41
CA ALA A 41 -10.37 1.81 -1.38
C ALA A 41 -9.18 0.83 -1.29
N ALA A 42 -8.66 0.37 -2.43
CA ALA A 42 -7.49 -0.51 -2.48
C ALA A 42 -6.19 0.19 -2.05
N ALA A 43 -6.05 1.49 -2.34
CA ALA A 43 -4.88 2.28 -1.94
C ALA A 43 -4.91 2.71 -0.47
N ARG A 44 -6.05 2.59 0.23
CA ARG A 44 -6.13 2.95 1.65
C ARG A 44 -5.21 2.01 2.44
N PRO A 45 -4.24 2.55 3.20
CA PRO A 45 -3.43 1.72 4.07
C PRO A 45 -4.34 1.03 5.08
N ARG A 46 -4.05 -0.24 5.37
CA ARG A 46 -4.75 -0.98 6.44
C ARG A 46 -4.59 -0.18 7.73
N LYS A 47 -5.70 0.15 8.37
CA LYS A 47 -5.73 0.69 9.72
C LYS A 47 -5.69 -0.48 10.69
N PHE A 48 -4.77 -0.45 11.65
CA PHE A 48 -4.79 -1.38 12.77
C PHE A 48 -5.76 -0.86 13.83
N THR A 49 -6.51 -1.78 14.42
CA THR A 49 -7.30 -1.54 15.64
C THR A 49 -6.37 -1.42 16.85
N VAL A 50 -6.88 -0.83 17.92
CA VAL A 50 -6.12 -0.73 19.18
C VAL A 50 -5.80 -2.12 19.73
N GLU A 51 -6.74 -3.05 19.59
CA GLU A 51 -6.60 -4.45 20.00
C GLU A 51 -5.51 -5.17 19.20
N GLU A 52 -5.47 -5.03 17.88
CA GLU A 52 -4.40 -5.60 17.04
C GLU A 52 -3.02 -5.05 17.42
N LEU A 53 -2.93 -3.76 17.76
CA LEU A 53 -1.69 -3.15 18.22
C LEU A 53 -1.25 -3.68 19.58
N ARG A 54 -2.19 -3.90 20.51
CA ARG A 54 -1.91 -4.51 21.83
C ARG A 54 -1.40 -5.94 21.67
N GLU A 55 -2.05 -6.75 20.83
CA GLU A 55 -1.61 -8.12 20.56
C GLU A 55 -0.24 -8.16 19.86
N PHE A 56 0.03 -7.22 18.96
CA PHE A 56 1.35 -7.08 18.35
C PHE A 56 2.42 -6.75 19.40
N ALA A 57 2.17 -5.76 20.27
CA ALA A 57 3.09 -5.39 21.34
C ALA A 57 3.36 -6.57 22.29
N ALA A 58 2.31 -7.26 22.74
CA ALA A 58 2.44 -8.43 23.61
C ALA A 58 3.27 -9.56 22.96
N ARG A 59 3.16 -9.78 21.64
CA ARG A 59 3.99 -10.75 20.91
C ARG A 59 5.45 -10.31 20.76
N CYS A 60 5.70 -9.00 20.70
CA CYS A 60 7.07 -8.48 20.72
C CYS A 60 7.69 -8.68 22.11
N ASP A 61 6.96 -8.31 23.16
CA ASP A 61 7.42 -8.48 24.54
C ASP A 61 7.64 -9.95 24.88
N ALA A 62 6.76 -10.86 24.46
CA ALA A 62 6.94 -12.30 24.68
C ALA A 62 8.20 -12.88 23.99
N ARG A 63 8.69 -12.24 22.92
CA ARG A 63 9.94 -12.63 22.26
C ARG A 63 11.19 -12.11 22.97
N HIS A 64 11.04 -11.09 23.82
CA HIS A 64 12.11 -10.48 24.59
C HIS A 64 11.84 -10.68 26.09
N PRO A 65 12.34 -11.78 26.70
CA PRO A 65 12.09 -12.03 28.11
C PRO A 65 12.59 -10.87 28.99
N PRO A 66 11.99 -10.64 30.16
CA PRO A 66 12.44 -9.63 31.10
C PRO A 66 13.94 -9.80 31.39
N GLY A 67 14.73 -8.75 31.14
CA GLY A 67 16.19 -8.78 31.28
C GLY A 67 16.96 -9.11 30.00
N ALA A 68 16.28 -9.26 28.85
CA ALA A 68 16.94 -9.25 27.55
C ALA A 68 17.76 -7.95 27.41
N ARG A 69 19.07 -8.08 27.16
CA ARG A 69 19.92 -6.91 26.90
C ARG A 69 19.51 -6.30 25.58
N GLU A 70 19.53 -4.96 25.54
CA GLU A 70 19.50 -4.26 24.27
C GLU A 70 20.65 -4.75 23.38
N PRO A 71 20.41 -4.91 22.06
CA PRO A 71 21.47 -5.25 21.14
C PRO A 71 22.52 -4.15 21.11
N ASP A 72 23.77 -4.49 20.76
CA ASP A 72 24.75 -3.47 20.41
C ASP A 72 24.29 -2.79 19.11
N TRP A 73 23.80 -1.56 19.26
CA TRP A 73 23.29 -0.75 18.16
C TRP A 73 24.37 -0.42 17.13
N SER A 74 25.65 -0.39 17.53
CA SER A 74 26.77 -0.15 16.60
C SER A 74 27.01 -1.35 15.71
N GLU A 75 27.03 -2.56 16.29
CA GLU A 75 27.15 -3.81 15.55
C GLU A 75 25.93 -4.05 14.65
N THR A 76 24.72 -3.80 15.16
CA THR A 76 23.47 -3.94 14.40
C THR A 76 23.44 -3.00 13.19
N LYS A 77 23.88 -1.74 13.36
CA LYS A 77 24.01 -0.79 12.24
C LYS A 77 25.01 -1.27 11.20
N ARG A 78 26.16 -1.83 11.62
CA ARG A 78 27.16 -2.41 10.71
C ARG A 78 26.55 -3.55 9.88
N LEU A 79 25.89 -4.50 10.53
CA LEU A 79 25.23 -5.64 9.86
C LEU A 79 24.13 -5.21 8.87
N LEU A 80 23.34 -4.19 9.22
CA LEU A 80 22.30 -3.67 8.33
C LEU A 80 22.88 -3.02 7.07
N VAL A 81 24.03 -2.36 7.16
CA VAL A 81 24.72 -1.81 6.00
C VAL A 81 25.31 -2.93 5.12
N GLU A 82 25.91 -3.94 5.74
CA GLU A 82 26.51 -5.10 5.05
C GLU A 82 25.48 -5.99 4.35
N THR A 83 24.27 -6.14 4.91
CA THR A 83 23.20 -6.97 4.33
C THR A 83 22.33 -6.25 3.31
N ARG A 84 22.21 -4.91 3.38
CA ARG A 84 21.38 -4.11 2.46
C ARG A 84 22.05 -3.84 1.11
N TYR A 85 23.37 -4.03 1.03
CA TYR A 85 24.13 -4.05 -0.21
C TYR A 85 24.94 -5.35 -0.28
N PRO A 86 24.42 -6.43 -0.88
CA PRO A 86 25.30 -7.53 -1.27
C PRO A 86 26.35 -6.91 -2.19
N ARG A 87 27.62 -6.96 -1.77
CA ARG A 87 28.74 -6.64 -2.66
C ARG A 87 28.59 -7.52 -3.90
N TYR A 88 28.17 -6.95 -5.02
CA TYR A 88 28.49 -7.53 -6.32
C TYR A 88 29.99 -7.33 -6.54
N GLY A 89 30.79 -8.22 -5.96
CA GLY A 89 32.07 -8.64 -6.55
C GLY A 89 31.77 -9.97 -7.24
N GLY A 90 32.00 -10.16 -8.54
CA GLY A 90 33.14 -9.64 -9.28
C GLY A 90 34.30 -10.62 -9.11
N GLU A 91 34.12 -11.82 -9.66
CA GLU A 91 35.17 -12.67 -10.23
C GLU A 91 34.62 -13.27 -11.53
#